data_AF-A0A2S6VGH2-F1
#
_entry.id   AF-A0A2S6VGH2-F1
#
_cell.length_a   1.000
_cell.length_b   1.000
_cell.length_c   1.000
_cell.angle_alpha   90.00
_cell.angle_beta   90.00
_cell.angle_gamma   90.00
#
_symmetry.space_group_name_H-M   'P 1'
#
loop_
_entity.id
_entity.type
_entity.pdbx_description
1 polymer ?
#
loop_
_entity_poly.entity_id
_entity_poly.type
_entity_poly.pdbx_seq_one_letter_code
_entity_poly.pdbx_strand_id
1 'polypeptide(L)'
;MLNSATQDLYNTCKQFLQASRCQRLLQLQQLGLARYADFLTQIRLSEVNIICVMRFFQNPSRVKFPELQGADLSNLVLDGSNLIRGNLSAANLQGSSLVDADLIFANFTNADLRNANLTGATLNETIWQGAKVENCIFGEGVGLTDMQRQNLILRAARFN
;
A
#
# COMPACT_ATOMS: atom_id res chain seq x y z
N MET A 1 7.64 10.39 25.87
CA MET A 1 6.98 11.63 25.38
C MET A 1 7.58 11.94 24.01
N LEU A 2 6.75 12.14 22.99
CA LEU A 2 7.24 12.59 21.67
C LEU A 2 7.77 14.02 21.79
N ASN A 3 8.79 14.39 21.02
CA ASN A 3 9.23 15.80 20.98
C ASN A 3 8.17 16.66 20.28
N SER A 4 8.16 17.97 20.54
CA SER A 4 7.13 18.90 20.03
C SER A 4 6.97 18.80 18.51
N ALA A 5 8.08 18.79 17.75
CA ALA A 5 8.06 18.67 16.30
C ALA A 5 7.39 17.37 15.81
N THR A 6 7.59 16.26 16.51
CA THR A 6 6.95 14.97 16.16
C THR A 6 5.47 15.00 16.46
N GLN A 7 5.07 15.67 17.56
CA GLN A 7 3.66 15.86 17.91
C GLN A 7 2.94 16.77 16.90
N ASP A 8 3.60 17.83 16.42
CA ASP A 8 3.06 18.72 15.40
C ASP A 8 2.87 18.01 14.05
N LEU A 9 3.85 17.20 13.64
CA LEU A 9 3.75 16.38 12.43
C LEU A 9 2.62 15.35 12.55
N TYR A 10 2.51 14.68 13.70
CA TYR A 10 1.42 13.75 13.98
C TYR A 10 0.05 14.43 13.86
N ASN A 11 -0.12 15.61 14.47
CA ASN A 11 -1.37 16.37 14.40
C ASN A 11 -1.70 16.81 12.97
N THR A 12 -0.68 17.21 12.19
CA THR A 12 -0.83 17.57 10.77
C THR A 12 -1.31 16.39 9.94
N CYS A 13 -0.73 15.21 10.14
CA CYS A 13 -1.13 13.98 9.44
C CYS A 13 -2.53 13.53 9.85
N LYS A 14 -2.88 13.69 11.13
CA LYS A 14 -4.24 13.45 11.62
C LYS A 14 -5.27 14.37 10.96
N GLN A 15 -4.98 15.67 10.85
CA GLN A 15 -5.84 16.63 10.16
C GLN A 15 -5.98 16.31 8.67
N PHE A 16 -4.88 15.94 8.00
CA PHE A 16 -4.91 15.46 6.62
C PHE A 16 -5.86 14.27 6.46
N LEU A 17 -5.79 13.27 7.35
CA LEU A 17 -6.67 12.10 7.32
C LEU A 17 -8.12 12.40 7.73
N GLN A 18 -8.40 13.51 8.40
CA GLN A 18 -9.77 13.97 8.67
C GLN A 18 -10.37 14.73 7.47
N ALA A 19 -9.53 15.27 6.59
CA ALA A 19 -9.96 16.05 5.45
C ALA A 19 -10.61 15.19 4.35
N SER A 20 -11.46 15.84 3.53
CA SER A 20 -12.05 15.22 2.35
C SER A 20 -10.99 14.81 1.33
N ARG A 21 -11.32 13.88 0.44
CA ARG A 21 -10.41 13.41 -0.63
C ARG A 21 -9.85 14.55 -1.48
N CYS A 22 -10.68 15.55 -1.79
CA CYS A 22 -10.28 16.72 -2.58
C CYS A 22 -9.26 17.58 -1.82
N GLN A 23 -9.52 17.87 -0.54
CA GLN A 23 -8.58 18.61 0.31
C GLN A 23 -7.25 17.87 0.48
N ARG A 24 -7.30 16.54 0.66
CA ARG A 24 -6.09 15.71 0.70
C ARG A 24 -5.30 15.83 -0.60
N LEU A 25 -5.96 15.73 -1.76
CA LEU A 25 -5.29 15.88 -3.06
C LEU A 25 -4.60 17.24 -3.20
N LEU A 26 -5.28 18.33 -2.83
CA LEU A 26 -4.69 19.68 -2.87
C LEU A 26 -3.45 19.79 -1.98
N GLN A 27 -3.51 19.25 -0.76
CA GLN A 27 -2.36 19.24 0.14
C GLN A 27 -1.21 18.39 -0.41
N LEU A 28 -1.49 17.23 -1.01
CA LEU A 28 -0.47 16.40 -1.67
C LEU A 28 0.17 17.13 -2.86
N GLN A 29 -0.61 17.88 -3.64
CA GLN A 29 -0.07 18.70 -4.73
C GLN A 29 0.88 19.78 -4.21
N GLN A 30 0.52 20.49 -3.14
CA GLN A 30 1.37 21.50 -2.50
C GLN A 30 2.68 20.91 -1.96
N LEU A 31 2.66 19.67 -1.48
CA LEU A 31 3.83 18.95 -0.97
C LEU A 31 4.65 18.24 -2.06
N GLY A 32 4.23 18.29 -3.33
CA GLY A 32 4.88 17.54 -4.42
C GLY A 32 4.72 16.02 -4.30
N LEU A 33 3.66 15.56 -3.63
CA LEU A 33 3.33 14.15 -3.36
C LEU A 33 2.08 13.68 -4.13
N ALA A 34 1.61 14.44 -5.12
CA ALA A 34 0.41 14.10 -5.91
C ALA A 34 0.48 12.72 -6.58
N ARG A 35 1.69 12.23 -6.90
CA ARG A 35 1.93 10.86 -7.42
C ARG A 35 1.49 9.73 -6.48
N TYR A 36 1.22 10.03 -5.21
CA TYR A 36 0.76 9.07 -4.20
C TYR A 36 -0.73 9.26 -3.85
N ALA A 37 -1.45 10.09 -4.63
CA ALA A 37 -2.85 10.41 -4.35
C ALA A 37 -3.77 9.19 -4.45
N ASP A 38 -3.43 8.21 -5.30
CA ASP A 38 -4.21 7.00 -5.53
C ASP A 38 -4.50 6.22 -4.26
N PHE A 39 -3.62 6.28 -3.26
CA PHE A 39 -3.86 5.65 -1.95
C PHE A 39 -3.99 6.67 -0.83
N LEU A 40 -3.16 7.72 -0.77
CA LEU A 40 -3.17 8.68 0.36
C LEU A 40 -4.49 9.45 0.49
N THR A 41 -5.23 9.65 -0.62
CA THR A 41 -6.55 10.28 -0.55
C THR A 41 -7.64 9.34 -0.04
N GLN A 42 -7.41 8.02 -0.04
CA GLN A 42 -8.42 7.01 0.27
C GLN A 42 -8.25 6.38 1.65
N ILE A 43 -7.01 6.33 2.15
CA ILE A 43 -6.71 5.67 3.44
C ILE A 43 -7.52 6.24 4.60
N ARG A 44 -7.98 5.35 5.47
CA ARG A 44 -8.83 5.71 6.62
C ARG A 44 -7.99 6.31 7.75
N LEU A 45 -8.61 7.14 8.56
CA LEU A 45 -8.00 7.64 9.79
C LEU A 45 -7.83 6.50 10.80
N SER A 46 -6.60 6.20 11.17
CA SER A 46 -6.22 5.25 12.23
C SER A 46 -4.80 5.58 12.71
N GLU A 47 -4.41 5.11 13.90
CA GLU A 47 -3.06 5.34 14.43
C GLU A 47 -1.97 4.85 13.45
N VAL A 48 -2.15 3.66 12.88
CA VAL A 48 -1.19 3.09 11.92
C VAL A 48 -1.09 3.92 10.63
N ASN A 49 -2.21 4.47 10.15
CA ASN A 49 -2.22 5.29 8.95
C ASN A 49 -1.69 6.70 9.20
N ILE A 50 -1.86 7.26 10.41
CA ILE A 50 -1.19 8.51 10.78
C ILE A 50 0.33 8.31 10.70
N ILE A 51 0.85 7.25 11.33
CA ILE A 51 2.29 6.93 11.30
C ILE A 51 2.79 6.71 9.86
N CYS A 52 2.00 6.03 9.02
CA CYS A 52 2.31 5.87 7.61
C CYS A 52 2.44 7.23 6.90
N VAL A 53 1.43 8.11 7.01
CA VAL A 53 1.44 9.45 6.38
C VAL A 53 2.59 10.31 6.90
N MET A 54 2.95 10.19 8.18
CA MET A 54 4.10 10.91 8.75
C MET A 54 5.39 10.62 7.98
N ARG A 55 5.61 9.39 7.48
CA ARG A 55 6.80 9.06 6.68
C ARG A 55 6.85 9.85 5.37
N PHE A 56 5.69 10.07 4.74
CA PHE A 56 5.59 10.90 3.55
C PHE A 56 5.81 12.39 3.87
N PHE A 57 5.27 12.87 4.98
CA PHE A 57 5.25 14.31 5.31
C PHE A 57 6.52 14.78 6.03
N GLN A 58 7.28 13.88 6.66
CA GLN A 58 8.51 14.23 7.37
C GLN A 58 9.56 14.79 6.41
N ASN A 59 9.71 14.22 5.21
CA ASN A 59 10.63 14.69 4.16
C ASN A 59 10.07 14.44 2.75
N PRO A 60 9.05 15.20 2.30
CA PRO A 60 8.32 14.94 1.05
C PRO A 60 9.22 14.83 -0.19
N SER A 61 10.27 15.66 -0.26
CA SER A 61 11.22 15.70 -1.36
C SER A 61 12.13 14.48 -1.44
N ARG A 62 12.26 13.70 -0.36
CA ARG A 62 13.13 12.51 -0.28
C ARG A 62 12.39 11.21 -0.60
N VAL A 63 11.05 11.23 -0.63
CA VAL A 63 10.24 10.03 -0.86
C VAL A 63 10.25 9.66 -2.34
N LYS A 64 11.08 8.67 -2.68
CA LYS A 64 11.23 8.14 -4.05
C LYS A 64 10.25 7.01 -4.36
N PHE A 65 9.95 6.16 -3.37
CA PHE A 65 9.06 5.00 -3.50
C PHE A 65 8.01 5.01 -2.39
N PRO A 66 6.85 4.35 -2.56
CA PRO A 66 5.81 4.31 -1.53
C PRO A 66 6.25 3.62 -0.25
N GLU A 67 6.12 4.30 0.89
CA GLU A 67 6.45 3.79 2.23
C GLU A 67 5.18 3.41 3.02
N LEU A 68 4.61 2.25 2.71
CA LEU A 68 3.32 1.77 3.23
C LEU A 68 3.44 0.69 4.30
N GLN A 69 4.63 0.48 4.88
CA GLN A 69 4.86 -0.57 5.87
C GLN A 69 3.91 -0.40 7.07
N GLY A 70 3.16 -1.44 7.38
CA GLY A 70 2.19 -1.47 8.48
C GLY A 70 0.90 -0.68 8.24
N ALA A 71 0.72 -0.08 7.06
CA ALA A 71 -0.48 0.69 6.76
C ALA A 71 -1.74 -0.19 6.71
N ASP A 72 -2.88 0.36 7.13
CA ASP A 72 -4.18 -0.26 6.91
C ASP A 72 -4.80 0.27 5.62
N LEU A 73 -4.71 -0.56 4.58
CA LEU A 73 -5.20 -0.39 3.23
C LEU A 73 -6.39 -1.33 2.94
N SER A 74 -6.98 -1.94 3.97
CA SER A 74 -8.03 -2.95 3.78
C SER A 74 -9.29 -2.35 3.14
N ASN A 75 -9.91 -3.12 2.24
CA ASN A 75 -11.11 -2.76 1.49
C ASN A 75 -11.01 -1.46 0.65
N LEU A 76 -9.79 -1.04 0.28
CA LEU A 76 -9.60 0.08 -0.65
C LEU A 76 -9.65 -0.39 -2.11
N VAL A 77 -10.09 0.51 -2.99
CA VAL A 77 -9.95 0.37 -4.45
C VAL A 77 -8.68 1.11 -4.86
N LEU A 78 -7.64 0.35 -5.16
CA LEU A 78 -6.30 0.79 -5.54
C LEU A 78 -5.96 0.35 -6.97
N ASP A 79 -6.97 0.13 -7.79
CA ASP A 79 -6.81 -0.31 -9.18
C ASP A 79 -5.94 0.67 -9.97
N GLY A 80 -5.02 0.13 -10.78
CA GLY A 80 -4.07 0.90 -11.57
C GLY A 80 -3.01 1.67 -10.76
N SER A 81 -2.95 1.52 -9.43
CA SER A 81 -2.00 2.26 -8.61
C SER A 81 -0.56 1.91 -8.96
N ASN A 82 0.31 2.93 -9.00
CA ASN A 82 1.75 2.73 -9.13
C ASN A 82 2.38 2.52 -7.75
N LEU A 83 2.76 1.28 -7.47
CA LEU A 83 3.43 0.86 -6.23
C LEU A 83 4.79 0.20 -6.50
N ILE A 84 5.44 0.56 -7.62
CA ILE A 84 6.77 0.07 -7.98
C ILE A 84 7.74 0.31 -6.81
N ARG A 85 8.47 -0.73 -6.42
CA ARG A 85 9.42 -0.74 -5.28
C ARG A 85 8.78 -0.31 -3.95
N GLY A 86 7.45 -0.37 -3.86
CA GLY A 86 6.72 -0.01 -2.65
C GLY A 86 7.04 -0.97 -1.51
N ASN A 87 7.24 -0.41 -0.32
CA ASN A 87 7.34 -1.21 0.89
C ASN A 87 5.95 -1.36 1.52
N LEU A 88 5.31 -2.51 1.31
CA LEU A 88 4.02 -2.90 1.90
C LEU A 88 4.19 -3.94 3.02
N SER A 89 5.40 -4.07 3.59
CA SER A 89 5.64 -5.05 4.64
C SER A 89 4.71 -4.83 5.84
N ALA A 90 4.14 -5.91 6.37
CA ALA A 90 3.14 -5.89 7.44
C ALA A 90 1.88 -5.03 7.16
N ALA A 91 1.66 -4.56 5.92
CA ALA A 91 0.46 -3.80 5.58
C ALA A 91 -0.78 -4.71 5.59
N ASN A 92 -1.93 -4.16 5.96
CA ASN A 92 -3.21 -4.82 5.83
C ASN A 92 -3.88 -4.42 4.51
N LEU A 93 -4.00 -5.35 3.59
CA LEU A 93 -4.62 -5.22 2.27
C LEU A 93 -5.85 -6.13 2.15
N GLN A 94 -6.39 -6.63 3.27
CA GLN A 94 -7.52 -7.55 3.27
C GLN A 94 -8.69 -6.97 2.47
N GLY A 95 -9.21 -7.73 1.50
CA GLY A 95 -10.34 -7.32 0.65
C GLY A 95 -10.09 -6.12 -0.26
N SER A 96 -8.85 -5.64 -0.38
CA SER A 96 -8.52 -4.53 -1.30
C SER A 96 -8.52 -4.99 -2.75
N SER A 97 -8.84 -4.06 -3.66
CA SER A 97 -8.68 -4.23 -5.10
C SER A 97 -7.40 -3.54 -5.55
N LEU A 98 -6.55 -4.26 -6.26
CA LEU A 98 -5.27 -3.86 -6.85
C LEU A 98 -5.26 -4.29 -8.32
N VAL A 99 -6.41 -4.23 -8.99
CA VAL A 99 -6.55 -4.68 -10.38
C VAL A 99 -5.67 -3.80 -11.26
N ASP A 100 -4.90 -4.41 -12.16
CA ASP A 100 -3.96 -3.72 -13.05
C ASP A 100 -2.92 -2.82 -12.34
N ALA A 101 -2.68 -3.02 -11.04
CA ALA A 101 -1.70 -2.23 -10.29
C ALA A 101 -0.26 -2.60 -10.68
N ASP A 102 0.63 -1.61 -10.66
CA ASP A 102 2.06 -1.84 -10.88
C ASP A 102 2.76 -2.15 -9.56
N LEU A 103 3.13 -3.42 -9.37
CA LEU A 103 3.71 -3.95 -8.13
C LEU A 103 5.15 -4.44 -8.32
N ILE A 104 5.84 -4.04 -9.40
CA ILE A 104 7.21 -4.50 -9.68
C ILE A 104 8.13 -4.14 -8.51
N PHE A 105 8.88 -5.11 -7.99
CA PHE A 105 9.73 -5.01 -6.79
C PHE A 105 8.99 -4.66 -5.47
N ALA A 106 7.67 -4.80 -5.40
CA ALA A 106 6.93 -4.53 -4.17
C ALA A 106 7.25 -5.57 -3.09
N ASN A 107 7.41 -5.10 -1.86
CA ASN A 107 7.68 -5.95 -0.70
C ASN A 107 6.38 -6.18 0.10
N PHE A 108 5.86 -7.41 0.07
CA PHE A 108 4.70 -7.85 0.84
C PHE A 108 5.08 -8.71 2.06
N THR A 109 6.31 -8.61 2.56
CA THR A 109 6.76 -9.40 3.71
C THR A 109 5.82 -9.23 4.91
N ASN A 110 5.22 -10.32 5.40
CA ASN A 110 4.23 -10.34 6.48
C ASN A 110 2.94 -9.52 6.24
N ALA A 111 2.67 -9.08 5.00
CA ALA A 111 1.46 -8.36 4.66
C ALA A 111 0.23 -9.28 4.68
N ASP A 112 -0.95 -8.72 4.91
CA ASP A 112 -2.22 -9.45 4.88
C ASP A 112 -3.01 -9.11 3.62
N LEU A 113 -3.00 -9.99 2.63
CA LEU A 113 -3.72 -9.85 1.35
C LEU A 113 -4.92 -10.79 1.26
N ARG A 114 -5.46 -11.28 2.39
CA ARG A 114 -6.59 -12.21 2.36
C ARG A 114 -7.78 -11.62 1.63
N ASN A 115 -8.33 -12.36 0.68
CA ASN A 115 -9.43 -11.93 -0.20
C ASN A 115 -9.14 -10.66 -1.03
N ALA A 116 -7.87 -10.25 -1.18
CA ALA A 116 -7.53 -9.15 -2.10
C ALA A 116 -7.64 -9.59 -3.56
N ASN A 117 -7.77 -8.63 -4.48
CA ASN A 117 -7.81 -8.88 -5.92
C ASN A 117 -6.63 -8.18 -6.61
N LEU A 118 -5.69 -8.96 -7.14
CA LEU A 118 -4.50 -8.54 -7.88
C LEU A 118 -4.60 -8.96 -9.36
N THR A 119 -5.81 -9.18 -9.89
CA THR A 119 -5.99 -9.54 -11.30
C THR A 119 -5.34 -8.49 -12.20
N GLY A 120 -4.50 -8.93 -13.14
CA GLY A 120 -3.81 -8.03 -14.09
C GLY A 120 -2.63 -7.25 -13.52
N ALA A 121 -2.36 -7.33 -12.21
CA ALA A 121 -1.22 -6.66 -11.60
C ALA A 121 0.13 -7.22 -12.09
N THR A 122 1.15 -6.37 -12.22
CA THR A 122 2.52 -6.78 -12.60
C THR A 122 3.34 -7.13 -11.36
N LEU A 123 3.71 -8.40 -11.21
CA LEU A 123 4.26 -8.95 -9.96
C LEU A 123 5.74 -9.33 -10.04
N ASN A 124 6.46 -8.82 -11.05
CA ASN A 124 7.88 -9.10 -11.22
C ASN A 124 8.67 -8.71 -9.95
N GLU A 125 9.54 -9.61 -9.49
CA GLU A 125 10.46 -9.38 -8.37
C GLU A 125 9.75 -9.01 -7.04
N THR A 126 8.51 -9.44 -6.87
CA THR A 126 7.75 -9.24 -5.62
C THR A 126 8.21 -10.19 -4.51
N ILE A 127 8.18 -9.71 -3.26
CA ILE A 127 8.59 -10.49 -2.08
C ILE A 127 7.36 -10.90 -1.27
N TRP A 128 7.18 -12.21 -1.06
CA TRP A 128 5.97 -12.80 -0.45
C TRP A 128 6.18 -13.50 0.90
N GLN A 129 7.36 -13.34 1.51
CA GLN A 129 7.73 -14.04 2.74
C GLN A 129 6.75 -13.73 3.87
N GLY A 130 6.10 -14.76 4.41
CA GLY A 130 5.15 -14.61 5.52
C GLY A 130 3.85 -13.86 5.19
N ALA A 131 3.62 -13.47 3.92
CA ALA A 131 2.37 -12.83 3.53
C ALA A 131 1.18 -13.77 3.76
N LYS A 132 -0.01 -13.22 4.02
CA LYS A 132 -1.26 -14.00 4.07
C LYS A 132 -1.99 -13.78 2.77
N VAL A 133 -2.23 -14.84 2.01
CA VAL A 133 -2.75 -14.77 0.63
C VAL A 133 -3.97 -15.67 0.42
N GLU A 134 -4.57 -16.14 1.51
CA GLU A 134 -5.74 -17.01 1.46
C GLU A 134 -6.88 -16.30 0.73
N ASN A 135 -7.41 -16.96 -0.31
CA ASN A 135 -8.41 -16.43 -1.25
C ASN A 135 -8.00 -15.16 -2.01
N CYS A 136 -6.73 -14.75 -1.97
CA CYS A 136 -6.23 -13.68 -2.82
C CYS A 136 -6.30 -14.10 -4.29
N ILE A 137 -6.84 -13.25 -5.16
CA ILE A 137 -7.01 -13.53 -6.59
C ILE A 137 -5.85 -12.90 -7.35
N PHE A 138 -5.06 -13.69 -8.05
CA PHE A 138 -3.91 -13.24 -8.84
C PHE A 138 -4.18 -13.19 -10.35
N GLY A 139 -5.32 -13.70 -10.81
CA GLY A 139 -5.61 -13.88 -12.24
C GLY A 139 -4.53 -14.72 -12.92
N GLU A 140 -3.97 -14.21 -14.02
CA GLU A 140 -2.85 -14.86 -14.72
C GLU A 140 -1.55 -14.87 -13.91
N GLY A 141 -1.38 -14.04 -12.88
CA GLY A 141 -0.16 -13.99 -12.06
C GLY A 141 1.08 -13.50 -12.82
N VAL A 142 0.92 -12.48 -13.68
CA VAL A 142 1.97 -11.97 -14.56
C VAL A 142 3.20 -11.52 -13.76
N GLY A 143 4.38 -12.02 -14.14
CA GLY A 143 5.67 -11.66 -13.52
C GLY A 143 6.09 -12.52 -12.33
N LEU A 144 5.21 -13.39 -11.82
CA LEU A 144 5.59 -14.39 -10.82
C LEU A 144 6.43 -15.51 -11.46
N THR A 145 7.41 -16.02 -10.73
CA THR A 145 8.09 -17.26 -11.10
C THR A 145 7.21 -18.48 -10.85
N ASP A 146 7.50 -19.60 -11.50
CA ASP A 146 6.77 -20.86 -11.28
C ASP A 146 6.82 -21.29 -9.80
N MET A 147 7.97 -21.11 -9.16
CA MET A 147 8.15 -21.41 -7.73
C MET A 147 7.28 -20.52 -6.84
N GLN A 148 7.20 -19.22 -7.15
CA GLN A 148 6.31 -18.29 -6.44
C GLN A 148 4.85 -18.69 -6.63
N ARG A 149 4.42 -18.96 -7.87
CA ARG A 149 3.05 -19.39 -8.16
C ARG A 149 2.67 -20.64 -7.37
N GLN A 150 3.50 -21.68 -7.42
CA GLN A 150 3.26 -22.92 -6.67
C GLN A 150 3.18 -22.66 -5.16
N ASN A 151 4.10 -21.86 -4.61
CA ASN A 151 4.08 -21.50 -3.18
C ASN A 151 2.79 -20.75 -2.78
N LEU A 152 2.34 -19.82 -3.62
CA LEU A 152 1.11 -19.04 -3.38
C LEU A 152 -0.14 -19.92 -3.47
N ILE A 153 -0.20 -20.85 -4.43
CA ILE A 153 -1.29 -21.84 -4.53
C ILE A 153 -1.38 -22.70 -3.26
N LEU A 154 -0.23 -23.19 -2.75
CA LEU A 154 -0.18 -23.95 -1.48
C LEU A 154 -0.70 -23.15 -0.28
N ARG A 155 -0.67 -21.81 -0.37
CA ARG A 155 -1.20 -20.87 0.64
C ARG A 155 -2.62 -20.40 0.32
N ALA A 156 -3.35 -21.17 -0.50
CA ALA A 156 -4.74 -20.94 -0.88
C ALA A 156 -4.99 -19.65 -1.70
N ALA A 157 -3.99 -19.16 -2.44
CA ALA A 157 -4.21 -18.14 -3.46
C ALA A 157 -4.93 -18.73 -4.69
N ARG A 158 -5.64 -17.88 -5.43
CA ARG A 158 -6.43 -18.25 -6.61
C ARG A 158 -5.79 -17.67 -7.87
N PHE A 159 -5.67 -18.50 -8.90
CA PHE A 159 -5.21 -18.14 -10.24
C PHE A 159 -6.27 -18.59 -11.24
N ASN A 160 -6.21 -18.04 -12.46
CA ASN A 160 -6.97 -18.55 -13.60
C ASN A 160 -6.40 -19.88 -14.10
#